data_AF-A0A1U7NJL3-F1
#
_entry.id   AF-A0A1U7NJL3-F1
#
_cell.length_a   1.000
_cell.length_b   1.000
_cell.length_c   1.000
_cell.angle_alpha   90.00
_cell.angle_beta   90.00
_cell.angle_gamma   90.00
#
_symmetry.space_group_name_H-M   'P 1'
#
loop_
_entity.id
_entity.type
_entity.pdbx_description
1 polymer ?
#
loop_
_entity_poly.entity_id
_entity_poly.type
_entity_poly.pdbx_seq_one_letter_code
_entity_poly.pdbx_strand_id
1 'polypeptide(L)'
;MAQDYSMYEWRKYKQYYTEQEGKILFKEDTPSFVLESYQKEMAQYQGLQDFAKRKNSKTSILFKSKKKEKKPIDQFVKGLKEHRFDEDLFAPVFLWLSVDGKALARASWIDISEELHLIQVYENKEITFVKAQSETGDHLFMLTWDAKNQPTRIQGFYAILPQ
;
A
#
# COMPACT_ATOMS: atom_id res chain seq x y z
N MET A 1 -12.75 24.90 -20.04
CA MET A 1 -12.39 24.56 -18.64
C MET A 1 -12.69 23.08 -18.48
N ALA A 2 -11.67 22.23 -18.30
CA ALA A 2 -11.88 20.80 -18.07
C ALA A 2 -12.25 20.63 -16.58
N GLN A 3 -13.49 20.26 -16.29
CA GLN A 3 -13.88 19.89 -14.93
C GLN A 3 -13.16 18.58 -14.59
N ASP A 4 -12.31 18.61 -13.57
CA ASP A 4 -11.57 17.44 -13.11
C ASP A 4 -12.47 16.60 -12.20
N TYR A 5 -13.32 15.79 -12.82
CA TYR A 5 -14.22 14.89 -12.12
C TYR A 5 -13.46 13.71 -11.53
N SER A 6 -13.74 13.40 -10.25
CA SER A 6 -13.14 12.26 -9.57
C SER A 6 -13.55 10.93 -10.24
N MET A 7 -12.62 9.96 -10.21
CA MET A 7 -12.74 8.66 -10.88
C MET A 7 -13.96 7.84 -10.43
N TYR A 8 -14.46 8.08 -9.22
CA TYR A 8 -15.60 7.35 -8.65
C TYR A 8 -16.91 8.14 -8.68
N GLU A 9 -16.94 9.30 -9.35
CA GLU A 9 -18.13 10.15 -9.35
C GLU A 9 -19.32 9.52 -10.04
N TRP A 10 -19.12 8.73 -11.09
CA TRP A 10 -20.22 8.06 -11.77
C TRP A 10 -21.08 7.20 -10.82
N ARG A 11 -20.46 6.60 -9.79
CA ARG A 11 -21.14 5.77 -8.77
C ARG A 11 -22.17 6.54 -7.95
N LYS A 12 -22.06 7.86 -7.88
CA LYS A 12 -23.02 8.74 -7.19
C LYS A 12 -24.29 8.96 -8.00
N TYR A 13 -24.25 8.71 -9.31
CA TYR A 13 -25.36 8.99 -10.22
C TYR A 13 -26.03 7.71 -10.72
N LYS A 14 -26.50 6.90 -9.77
CA LYS A 14 -27.19 5.62 -10.04
C LYS A 14 -28.42 5.76 -10.93
N GLN A 15 -29.01 6.95 -11.06
CA GLN A 15 -30.14 7.17 -11.97
C GLN A 15 -29.79 7.00 -13.45
N TYR A 16 -28.51 7.07 -13.83
CA TYR A 16 -28.07 7.05 -15.24
C TYR A 16 -27.52 5.71 -15.71
N TYR A 17 -27.43 4.70 -14.84
CA TYR A 17 -26.91 3.40 -15.23
C TYR A 17 -27.60 2.24 -14.52
N THR A 18 -27.52 1.06 -15.11
CA THR A 18 -27.97 -0.19 -14.52
C THR A 18 -26.82 -1.18 -14.49
N GLU A 19 -26.70 -1.95 -13.40
CA GLU A 19 -25.72 -3.02 -13.28
C GLU A 19 -26.38 -4.36 -13.62
N GLN A 20 -25.90 -5.02 -14.67
CA GLN A 20 -26.37 -6.35 -15.11
C GLN A 20 -25.17 -7.28 -15.22
N GLU A 21 -25.18 -8.38 -14.45
CA GLU A 21 -24.11 -9.40 -14.47
C GLU A 21 -22.68 -8.81 -14.32
N GLY A 22 -22.53 -7.78 -13.47
CA GLY A 22 -21.25 -7.10 -13.25
C GLY A 22 -20.83 -6.15 -14.38
N LYS A 23 -21.71 -5.87 -15.35
CA LYS A 23 -21.52 -4.85 -16.40
C LYS A 23 -22.39 -3.65 -16.13
N ILE A 24 -21.81 -2.46 -16.30
CA ILE A 24 -22.54 -1.19 -16.20
C ILE A 24 -23.06 -0.80 -17.58
N LEU A 25 -24.37 -0.64 -17.69
CA LEU A 25 -25.07 -0.15 -18.89
C LEU A 25 -25.59 1.26 -18.62
N PHE A 26 -25.09 2.24 -19.36
CA PHE A 26 -25.52 3.63 -19.27
C PHE A 26 -26.75 3.89 -20.15
N LYS A 27 -27.63 4.78 -19.68
CA LYS A 27 -28.76 5.28 -20.47
C LYS A 27 -28.27 6.27 -21.54
N GLU A 28 -29.02 6.43 -22.62
CA GLU A 28 -28.65 7.35 -23.72
C GLU A 28 -28.55 8.82 -23.28
N ASP A 29 -29.30 9.23 -22.25
CA ASP A 29 -29.31 10.57 -21.68
C ASP A 29 -28.23 10.80 -20.61
N THR A 30 -27.32 9.83 -20.42
CA THR A 30 -26.27 9.92 -19.41
C THR A 30 -25.37 11.13 -19.67
N PRO A 31 -25.18 12.02 -18.68
CA PRO A 31 -24.27 13.16 -18.82
C PRO A 31 -22.83 12.71 -19.12
N SER A 32 -22.15 13.43 -20.00
CA SER A 32 -20.79 13.09 -20.46
C SER A 32 -19.79 12.90 -19.31
N PHE A 33 -19.88 13.71 -18.26
CA PHE A 33 -18.99 13.62 -17.10
C PHE A 33 -19.13 12.29 -16.32
N VAL A 34 -20.32 11.69 -16.33
CA VAL A 34 -20.58 10.37 -15.71
C VAL A 34 -19.89 9.28 -16.53
N LEU A 35 -19.99 9.36 -17.86
CA LEU A 35 -19.32 8.44 -18.78
C LEU A 35 -17.79 8.55 -18.67
N GLU A 36 -17.26 9.77 -18.64
CA GLU A 36 -15.82 10.04 -18.50
C GLU A 36 -15.26 9.53 -17.16
N SER A 37 -16.00 9.74 -16.07
CA SER A 37 -15.64 9.21 -14.75
C SER A 37 -15.56 7.68 -14.75
N TYR A 38 -16.54 7.00 -15.37
CA TYR A 38 -16.51 5.54 -15.52
C TYR A 38 -15.37 5.05 -16.43
N GLN A 39 -15.09 5.75 -17.53
CA GLN A 39 -13.98 5.42 -18.42
C GLN A 39 -12.62 5.54 -17.71
N LYS A 40 -12.44 6.54 -16.83
CA LYS A 40 -11.24 6.66 -15.98
C LYS A 40 -11.07 5.43 -15.08
N GLU A 41 -12.16 4.94 -14.49
CA GLU A 41 -12.15 3.71 -13.68
C GLU A 41 -11.83 2.47 -14.53
N MET A 42 -12.45 2.32 -15.70
CA MET A 42 -12.17 1.21 -16.63
C MET A 42 -10.72 1.21 -17.13
N ALA A 43 -10.15 2.38 -17.43
CA ALA A 43 -8.75 2.51 -17.83
C ALA A 43 -7.80 2.07 -16.69
N GLN A 44 -8.15 2.34 -15.43
CA GLN A 44 -7.40 1.86 -14.28
C GLN A 44 -7.49 0.33 -14.13
N TYR A 45 -8.68 -0.25 -14.28
CA TYR A 45 -8.85 -1.71 -14.24
C TYR A 45 -8.12 -2.40 -15.40
N GLN A 46 -8.13 -1.83 -16.60
CA GLN A 46 -7.37 -2.35 -17.74
C GLN A 46 -5.86 -2.30 -17.46
N GLY A 47 -5.35 -1.19 -16.90
CA GLY A 47 -3.95 -1.09 -16.48
C GLY A 47 -3.55 -2.12 -15.42
N LEU A 48 -4.46 -2.45 -14.49
CA LEU A 48 -4.25 -3.50 -13.49
C LEU A 48 -4.27 -4.91 -14.10
N GLN A 49 -5.17 -5.17 -15.06
CA GLN A 49 -5.20 -6.45 -15.78
C GLN A 49 -3.98 -6.65 -16.68
N ASP A 50 -3.52 -5.59 -17.34
CA ASP A 50 -2.32 -5.61 -18.18
C ASP A 50 -1.05 -5.74 -17.33
N PHE A 51 -1.05 -5.23 -16.10
CA PHE A 51 0.00 -5.45 -15.12
C PHE A 51 0.06 -6.92 -14.66
N ALA A 52 -1.09 -7.52 -14.34
CA ALA A 52 -1.17 -8.93 -13.93
C ALA A 52 -0.74 -9.91 -15.04
N LYS A 53 -0.86 -9.52 -16.32
CA LYS A 53 -0.47 -10.35 -17.47
C LYS A 53 1.02 -10.27 -17.85
N ARG A 54 1.81 -9.36 -17.26
CA ARG A 54 3.26 -9.28 -17.52
C ARG A 54 4.02 -10.39 -16.79
N LYS A 55 4.12 -11.57 -17.41
CA LYS A 55 5.04 -12.64 -17.00
C LYS A 55 6.50 -12.20 -17.11
N ASN A 56 7.24 -12.39 -16.01
CA ASN A 56 8.70 -12.53 -15.86
C ASN A 56 9.52 -12.50 -17.18
N SER A 57 9.95 -11.32 -17.62
CA SER A 57 11.07 -11.22 -18.57
C SER A 57 12.38 -11.13 -17.78
N LYS A 58 13.11 -12.23 -17.73
CA LYS A 58 14.51 -12.25 -17.28
C LYS A 58 15.37 -11.66 -18.39
N THR A 59 15.97 -10.49 -18.17
CA THR A 59 17.14 -10.06 -18.93
C THR A 59 18.15 -9.48 -17.96
N SER A 60 19.20 -10.27 -17.71
CA SER A 60 20.39 -9.86 -16.97
C SER A 60 21.17 -8.86 -17.82
N ILE A 61 21.40 -7.66 -17.29
CA ILE A 61 22.46 -6.80 -17.79
C ILE A 61 23.35 -6.41 -16.61
N LEU A 62 24.60 -6.84 -16.71
CA LEU A 62 25.67 -6.66 -15.74
C LEU A 62 26.20 -5.23 -15.86
N PHE A 63 25.65 -4.30 -15.08
CA PHE A 63 26.28 -3.00 -14.82
C PHE A 63 26.70 -2.95 -13.35
N LYS A 64 27.98 -2.64 -13.11
CA LYS A 64 28.52 -2.31 -11.78
C LYS A 64 27.70 -1.14 -11.22
N SER A 65 26.74 -1.45 -10.37
CA SER A 65 25.88 -0.43 -9.77
C SER A 65 26.67 0.35 -8.72
N LYS A 66 26.69 1.68 -8.84
CA LYS A 66 26.88 2.57 -7.68
C LYS A 66 25.95 2.05 -6.58
N LYS A 67 26.44 1.93 -5.34
CA LYS A 67 25.64 1.53 -4.16
C LYS A 67 24.28 2.22 -4.25
N LYS A 68 23.23 1.48 -4.62
CA LYS A 68 21.87 1.99 -4.60
C LYS A 68 21.59 2.35 -3.15
N GLU A 69 21.28 3.61 -2.91
CA GLU A 69 20.68 4.06 -1.67
C GLU A 69 19.48 3.15 -1.41
N LYS A 70 19.54 2.36 -0.32
CA LYS A 70 18.46 1.42 0.02
C LYS A 70 17.23 2.25 0.35
N LYS A 71 16.09 1.95 -0.26
CA LYS A 71 14.86 2.69 0.01
C LYS A 71 14.51 2.56 1.50
N PRO A 72 13.95 3.59 2.15
CA PRO A 72 13.55 3.54 3.56
C PRO A 72 12.67 2.32 3.91
N ILE A 73 11.78 1.90 2.99
CA ILE A 73 10.98 0.69 3.17
C ILE A 73 11.80 -0.61 3.24
N ASP A 74 12.89 -0.71 2.47
CA ASP A 74 13.78 -1.88 2.52
C ASP A 74 14.51 -1.95 3.87
N GLN A 75 14.84 -0.79 4.43
CA GLN A 75 15.46 -0.69 5.76
C GLN A 75 14.47 -1.04 6.87
N PHE A 76 13.21 -0.60 6.73
CA PHE A 76 12.15 -1.00 7.66
C PHE A 76 11.91 -2.51 7.64
N VAL A 77 11.76 -3.10 6.46
CA VAL A 77 11.61 -4.56 6.29
C VAL A 77 12.80 -5.32 6.85
N LYS A 78 14.02 -4.80 6.67
CA LYS A 78 15.23 -5.37 7.27
C LYS A 78 15.14 -5.34 8.80
N GLY A 79 14.68 -4.24 9.38
CA GLY A 79 14.55 -4.12 10.82
C GLY A 79 13.50 -5.05 11.43
N LEU A 80 12.40 -5.31 10.71
CA LEU A 80 11.42 -6.34 11.09
C LEU A 80 12.06 -7.74 11.17
N LYS A 81 12.92 -8.08 10.21
CA LYS A 81 13.58 -9.41 10.14
C LYS A 81 14.73 -9.56 11.14
N GLU A 82 15.43 -8.46 11.44
CA GLU A 82 16.58 -8.45 12.34
C GLU A 82 16.19 -8.11 13.78
N HIS A 83 14.89 -7.91 14.06
CA HIS A 83 14.36 -7.49 15.36
C HIS A 83 15.03 -6.22 15.90
N ARG A 84 15.48 -5.36 14.99
CA ARG A 84 16.24 -4.16 15.34
C ARG A 84 16.12 -3.12 14.25
N PHE A 85 15.80 -1.90 14.65
CA PHE A 85 15.75 -0.77 13.72
C PHE A 85 16.90 0.21 13.95
N ASP A 86 17.29 0.89 12.87
CA ASP A 86 18.16 2.05 12.93
C ASP A 86 17.32 3.27 13.36
N GLU A 87 17.82 4.09 14.29
CA GLU A 87 17.08 5.28 14.75
C GLU A 87 16.98 6.33 13.63
N ASP A 88 18.01 6.42 12.76
CA ASP A 88 18.05 7.37 11.63
C ASP A 88 17.04 7.04 10.52
N LEU A 89 16.44 5.85 10.58
CA LEU A 89 15.36 5.46 9.68
C LEU A 89 14.12 6.35 9.89
N PHE A 90 13.81 6.69 11.14
CA PHE A 90 12.54 7.32 11.52
C PHE A 90 12.61 8.84 11.51
N ALA A 91 11.45 9.47 11.31
CA ALA A 91 11.34 10.90 11.46
C ALA A 91 11.55 11.30 12.94
N PRO A 92 12.07 12.50 13.24
CA PRO A 92 12.29 12.95 14.62
C PRO A 92 11.04 12.91 15.52
N VAL A 93 9.84 13.05 14.95
CA VAL A 93 8.55 12.99 15.64
C VAL A 93 7.80 11.72 15.23
N PHE A 94 8.43 10.58 15.47
CA PHE A 94 7.90 9.26 15.13
C PHE A 94 6.96 8.71 16.22
N LEU A 95 5.93 7.96 15.79
CA LEU A 95 5.03 7.22 16.67
C LEU A 95 4.71 5.81 16.14
N TRP A 96 5.04 4.78 16.90
CA TRP A 96 4.55 3.42 16.72
C TRP A 96 3.35 3.17 17.63
N LEU A 97 2.23 2.72 17.08
CA LEU A 97 1.10 2.15 17.82
C LEU A 97 1.16 0.63 17.69
N SER A 98 1.49 -0.05 18.78
CA SER A 98 1.63 -1.50 18.80
C SER A 98 0.26 -2.17 18.84
N VAL A 99 0.26 -3.47 18.57
CA VAL A 99 -0.97 -4.29 18.56
C VAL A 99 -1.67 -4.29 19.92
N ASP A 100 -0.92 -4.22 21.02
CA ASP A 100 -1.43 -4.12 22.40
C ASP A 100 -1.85 -2.69 22.80
N GLY A 101 -1.85 -1.74 21.86
CA GLY A 101 -2.31 -0.38 22.07
C GLY A 101 -1.30 0.55 22.73
N LYS A 102 -0.03 0.14 22.89
CA LYS A 102 1.03 1.02 23.41
C LYS A 102 1.52 1.98 22.33
N ALA A 103 1.85 3.19 22.76
CA ALA A 103 2.50 4.21 21.96
C ALA A 103 4.01 4.22 22.23
N LEU A 104 4.83 3.96 21.21
CA LEU A 104 6.28 3.99 21.29
C LEU A 104 6.81 5.13 20.42
N ALA A 105 7.64 5.99 20.99
CA ALA A 105 8.20 7.17 20.29
C ALA A 105 9.72 7.05 20.03
N ARG A 106 10.31 5.87 20.27
CA ARG A 106 11.72 5.57 20.02
C ARG A 106 11.87 4.21 19.38
N ALA A 107 12.78 4.10 18.40
CA ALA A 107 12.95 2.85 17.69
C ALA A 107 13.48 1.73 18.57
N SER A 108 14.39 2.09 19.49
CA SER A 108 14.94 1.21 20.53
C SER A 108 13.93 0.60 21.49
N TRP A 109 12.69 1.09 21.54
CA TRP A 109 11.61 0.51 22.35
C TRP A 109 10.74 -0.48 21.59
N ILE A 110 10.94 -0.60 20.27
CA ILE A 110 10.21 -1.55 19.45
C ILE A 110 10.80 -2.93 19.71
N ASP A 111 10.00 -3.79 20.33
CA ASP A 111 10.31 -5.20 20.51
C ASP A 111 9.43 -6.04 19.60
N ILE A 112 10.07 -6.92 18.82
CA ILE A 112 9.41 -7.88 17.94
C ILE A 112 9.80 -9.25 18.46
N SER A 113 8.92 -9.85 19.26
CA SER A 113 9.21 -11.11 19.94
C SER A 113 9.09 -12.35 19.05
N GLU A 114 8.47 -12.23 17.88
CA GLU A 114 8.18 -13.35 16.97
C GLU A 114 8.94 -13.21 15.64
N GLU A 115 9.43 -14.33 15.09
CA GLU A 115 10.00 -14.34 13.75
C GLU A 115 8.92 -14.02 12.71
N LEU A 116 9.20 -13.02 11.87
CA LEU A 116 8.27 -12.53 10.86
C LEU A 116 8.71 -12.93 9.45
N HIS A 117 7.89 -13.72 8.77
CA HIS A 117 8.01 -13.99 7.35
C HIS A 117 7.27 -12.92 6.55
N LEU A 118 8.02 -12.08 5.85
CA LEU A 118 7.43 -11.05 4.98
C LEU A 118 6.71 -11.70 3.80
N ILE A 119 5.42 -11.39 3.67
CA ILE A 119 4.59 -11.86 2.56
C ILE A 119 4.55 -10.81 1.46
N GLN A 120 4.23 -9.56 1.81
CA GLN A 120 3.93 -8.54 0.81
C GLN A 120 4.18 -7.12 1.33
N VAL A 121 4.61 -6.25 0.42
CA VAL A 121 4.66 -4.80 0.63
C VAL A 121 3.74 -4.16 -0.41
N TYR A 122 2.85 -3.28 0.02
CA TYR A 122 1.99 -2.48 -0.83
C TYR A 122 2.24 -1.00 -0.56
N GLU A 123 2.71 -0.27 -1.56
CA GLU A 123 3.01 1.16 -1.47
C GLU A 123 1.90 1.95 -2.17
N ASN A 124 1.31 2.90 -1.45
CA ASN A 124 0.49 3.98 -2.01
C ASN A 124 1.21 5.33 -1.77
N LYS A 125 0.75 6.42 -2.40
CA LYS A 125 1.37 7.75 -2.33
C LYS A 125 1.55 8.29 -0.90
N GLU A 126 0.68 7.90 0.03
CA GLU A 126 0.67 8.42 1.41
C GLU A 126 0.94 7.36 2.46
N ILE A 127 0.63 6.10 2.14
CA ILE A 127 0.62 5.00 3.11
C ILE A 127 1.28 3.78 2.48
N THR A 128 2.14 3.11 3.25
CA THR A 128 2.68 1.80 2.90
C THR A 128 2.15 0.75 3.86
N PHE A 129 1.72 -0.37 3.31
CA PHE A 129 1.30 -1.54 4.08
C PHE A 129 2.35 -2.64 3.95
N VAL A 130 2.72 -3.25 5.06
CA VAL A 130 3.64 -4.38 5.13
C VAL A 130 2.89 -5.54 5.77
N LYS A 131 2.62 -6.59 4.99
CA LYS A 131 2.05 -7.84 5.47
C LYS A 131 3.17 -8.83 5.79
N ALA A 132 3.19 -9.30 7.03
CA ALA A 132 4.05 -10.38 7.48
C ALA A 132 3.21 -11.48 8.15
N GLN A 133 3.80 -12.64 8.35
CA GLN A 133 3.19 -13.77 9.03
C GLN A 133 4.20 -14.36 10.01
N SER A 134 3.72 -14.68 11.20
CA SER A 134 4.44 -15.47 12.19
C SER A 134 3.79 -16.85 12.34
N GLU A 135 4.34 -17.70 13.19
CA GLU A 135 3.73 -18.98 13.55
C GLU A 135 2.33 -18.82 14.18
N THR A 136 2.08 -17.69 14.83
CA THR A 136 0.87 -17.46 15.62
C THR A 136 -0.22 -16.71 14.84
N GLY A 137 0.13 -15.98 13.78
CA GLY A 137 -0.86 -15.25 12.99
C GLY A 137 -0.29 -14.33 11.90
N ASP A 138 -1.21 -13.58 11.29
CA ASP A 138 -0.91 -12.57 10.29
C ASP A 138 -0.68 -11.20 10.95
N HIS A 139 0.40 -10.53 10.57
CA HIS A 139 0.77 -9.18 10.98
C HIS A 139 0.60 -8.20 9.83
N LEU A 140 0.03 -7.03 10.12
CA LEU A 140 -0.07 -5.92 9.17
C LEU A 140 0.48 -4.65 9.81
N PHE A 141 1.48 -4.07 9.18
CA PHE A 141 2.02 -2.77 9.57
C PHE A 141 1.59 -1.72 8.56
N MET A 142 0.94 -0.66 9.03
CA MET A 142 0.58 0.50 8.24
C MET A 142 1.55 1.64 8.57
N LEU A 143 2.26 2.14 7.56
CA LEU A 143 3.28 3.17 7.66
C LEU A 143 2.84 4.45 6.95
N THR A 144 3.06 5.60 7.58
CA THR A 144 3.00 6.91 6.92
C THR A 144 4.37 7.55 6.87
N TRP A 145 4.57 8.44 5.90
CA TRP A 145 5.88 8.99 5.56
C TRP A 145 5.87 10.53 5.63
N ASP A 146 7.01 11.14 5.94
CA ASP A 146 7.21 12.57 5.77
C ASP A 146 7.70 12.93 4.34
N ALA A 147 7.92 14.21 4.09
CA ALA A 147 8.45 14.71 2.82
C ALA A 147 9.89 14.24 2.50
N LYS A 148 10.61 13.69 3.48
CA LYS A 148 11.95 13.12 3.34
C LYS A 148 11.92 11.59 3.18
N ASN A 149 10.72 10.99 3.06
CA ASN A 149 10.49 9.55 3.03
C ASN A 149 10.91 8.81 4.30
N GLN A 150 10.87 9.46 5.46
CA GLN A 150 11.08 8.81 6.76
C GLN A 150 9.73 8.39 7.37
N PRO A 151 9.63 7.21 8.01
CA PRO A 151 8.40 6.82 8.71
C PRO A 151 8.09 7.80 9.85
N THR A 152 6.86 8.32 9.84
CA THR A 152 6.34 9.22 10.88
C THR A 152 5.38 8.51 11.82
N ARG A 153 4.59 7.57 11.29
CA ARG A 153 3.69 6.75 12.09
C ARG A 153 3.70 5.32 11.61
N ILE A 154 3.69 4.39 12.56
CA ILE A 154 3.47 2.97 12.32
C ILE A 154 2.28 2.53 13.14
N GLN A 155 1.38 1.76 12.56
CA GLN A 155 0.30 1.09 13.27
C GLN A 155 0.33 -0.40 12.98
N GLY A 156 0.53 -1.19 14.03
CA GLY A 156 0.51 -2.64 13.98
C GLY A 156 -0.90 -3.18 14.16
N PHE A 157 -1.24 -4.16 13.35
CA PHE A 157 -2.44 -4.98 13.48
C PHE A 157 -2.02 -6.45 13.46
N TYR A 158 -2.79 -7.27 14.18
CA TYR A 158 -2.54 -8.69 14.29
C TYR A 158 -3.86 -9.45 14.17
N ALA A 159 -3.85 -10.52 13.38
CA ALA A 159 -4.96 -11.42 13.22
C ALA A 159 -4.50 -12.85 13.50
N ILE A 160 -5.09 -13.48 14.51
CA ILE A 160 -4.85 -14.89 14.83
C ILE A 160 -5.46 -15.73 13.69
N LEU A 161 -4.67 -16.65 13.14
CA LEU A 161 -5.19 -17.60 12.15
C LEU A 161 -6.06 -18.63 12.89
N PRO A 162 -7.28 -18.93 12.40
CA PRO A 162 -8.09 -20.00 12.99
C PRO A 162 -7.34 -21.33 12.85
N GLN A 163 -7.20 -22.05 13.96
CA GLN A 163 -6.64 -23.40 14.01
C GLN A 163 -7.54 -24.40 13.28
#